data_AF-A0A6A3X0F6-F1
#
_entry.id   AF-A0A6A3X0F6-F1
#
_cell.length_a   1.000
_cell.length_b   1.000
_cell.length_c   1.000
_cell.angle_alpha   90.00
_cell.angle_beta   90.00
_cell.angle_gamma   90.00
#
_symmetry.space_group_name_H-M   'P 1'
#
loop_
_entity.id
_entity.type
_entity.pdbx_description
1 polymer ?
#
loop_
_entity_poly.entity_id
_entity_poly.type
_entity_poly.pdbx_seq_one_letter_code
_entity_poly.pdbx_strand_id
1 'polypeptide(L)'
;MHEDSIAKTGFTCKYGLSEWLVMPFGLCNAVPAFEQLMETVLVDLKWRICLVYLDDCVIFSEDFPTHLFRVRQVLTRFRQAGFKLKMKKCHWGRSQVAFLGHIVTPTGILPNPEKVKAVMNVQSPRDIHDIRSFLGLTSNVRRYIPGYALISTPLERLKAKDAPFLWTEDCEIAFQQLKRALVKPPSLVYPDMKKRFKLYVDSSRYAVGPASCKRSKVGTAW
;
A
#
# COMPACT_ATOMS: atom_id res chain seq x y z
N MET A 1 -22.59 -19.44 -2.50
CA MET A 1 -23.03 -18.69 -3.70
C MET A 1 -24.55 -18.58 -3.63
N HIS A 2 -25.16 -17.52 -4.16
CA HIS A 2 -26.62 -17.50 -4.31
C HIS A 2 -27.04 -18.57 -5.32
N GLU A 3 -28.13 -19.30 -5.05
CA GLU A 3 -28.55 -20.47 -5.85
C GLU A 3 -28.67 -20.15 -7.35
N ASP A 4 -29.34 -19.04 -7.69
CA ASP A 4 -29.49 -18.55 -9.08
C ASP A 4 -28.18 -18.20 -9.81
N SER A 5 -27.07 -18.11 -9.07
CA SER A 5 -25.76 -17.77 -9.63
C SER A 5 -24.82 -18.98 -9.74
N ILE A 6 -25.18 -20.15 -9.19
CA ILE A 6 -24.33 -21.34 -9.22
C ILE A 6 -24.09 -21.82 -10.66
N ALA A 7 -25.15 -21.94 -11.46
CA ALA A 7 -25.06 -22.37 -12.86
C ALA A 7 -24.17 -21.46 -13.73
N LYS A 8 -24.01 -20.18 -13.35
CA LYS A 8 -23.14 -19.22 -14.04
C LYS A 8 -21.64 -19.48 -13.80
N THR A 9 -21.32 -20.33 -12.82
CA THR A 9 -19.94 -20.71 -12.48
C THR A 9 -19.53 -22.06 -13.08
N GLY A 10 -20.32 -22.59 -14.01
CA GLY A 10 -20.01 -23.85 -14.69
C GLY A 10 -18.66 -23.81 -15.40
N PHE A 11 -17.83 -24.85 -15.19
CA PHE A 11 -16.59 -25.07 -15.90
C PHE A 11 -16.52 -26.50 -16.42
N THR A 12 -15.86 -26.68 -17.57
CA THR A 12 -15.69 -28.01 -18.17
C THR A 12 -14.37 -28.61 -17.70
N CYS A 13 -14.43 -29.83 -17.20
CA CYS A 13 -13.27 -30.68 -16.95
C CYS A 13 -13.32 -31.92 -17.85
N LYS A 14 -12.23 -32.70 -17.88
CA LYS A 14 -12.13 -33.95 -18.66
C LYS A 14 -13.28 -34.94 -18.39
N TYR A 15 -13.91 -34.85 -17.21
CA TYR A 15 -14.96 -35.76 -16.75
C TYR A 15 -16.37 -35.17 -16.83
N GLY A 16 -16.54 -33.96 -17.40
CA GLY A 16 -17.85 -33.32 -17.57
C GLY A 16 -17.91 -31.88 -17.08
N LEU A 17 -19.14 -31.36 -16.98
CA LEU A 17 -19.42 -30.02 -16.45
C LEU A 17 -19.48 -30.06 -14.91
N SER A 18 -18.87 -29.08 -14.26
CA SER A 18 -18.90 -28.91 -12.80
C SER A 18 -19.17 -27.46 -12.45
N GLU A 19 -19.77 -27.21 -11.29
CA GLU A 19 -20.19 -25.87 -10.83
C GLU A 19 -19.63 -25.59 -9.44
N TRP A 20 -19.51 -24.31 -9.07
CA TRP A 20 -18.99 -23.90 -7.77
C TRP A 20 -20.11 -23.57 -6.78
N LEU A 21 -20.11 -24.28 -5.64
CA LEU A 21 -21.05 -24.03 -4.53
C LEU A 21 -20.58 -22.86 -3.62
N VAL A 22 -19.27 -22.68 -3.54
CA VAL A 22 -18.62 -21.56 -2.84
C VAL A 22 -18.07 -20.57 -3.85
N MET A 23 -17.75 -19.35 -3.42
CA MET A 23 -17.23 -18.32 -4.31
C MET A 23 -15.85 -18.74 -4.87
N PRO A 24 -15.71 -18.99 -6.19
CA PRO A 24 -14.43 -19.33 -6.79
C PRO A 24 -13.53 -18.10 -6.96
N PHE A 25 -12.23 -18.35 -7.10
CA PHE A 25 -11.28 -17.33 -7.52
C PHE A 25 -11.54 -16.89 -8.97
N GLY A 26 -11.24 -15.64 -9.29
CA GLY A 26 -11.34 -15.10 -10.65
C GLY A 26 -12.67 -14.41 -10.98
N LEU A 27 -13.69 -14.48 -10.11
CA LEU A 27 -14.88 -13.66 -10.28
C LEU A 27 -14.58 -12.19 -10.00
N CYS A 28 -15.01 -11.32 -10.91
CA CYS A 28 -14.79 -9.86 -10.79
C CYS A 28 -15.32 -9.29 -9.47
N ASN A 29 -16.44 -9.82 -8.96
CA ASN A 29 -17.10 -9.33 -7.76
C ASN A 29 -16.75 -10.11 -6.49
N ALA A 30 -15.85 -11.10 -6.56
CA ALA A 30 -15.52 -11.89 -5.38
C ALA A 30 -14.83 -11.05 -4.29
N VAL A 31 -13.92 -10.17 -4.70
CA VAL A 31 -13.12 -9.33 -3.81
C VAL A 31 -14.01 -8.31 -3.07
N PRO A 32 -14.87 -7.52 -3.74
CA PRO A 32 -15.83 -6.65 -3.05
C PRO A 32 -16.82 -7.40 -2.13
N ALA A 33 -17.32 -8.56 -2.57
CA ALA A 33 -18.26 -9.34 -1.76
C ALA A 33 -17.60 -9.87 -0.48
N PHE A 34 -16.34 -10.31 -0.57
CA PHE A 34 -15.57 -10.74 0.60
C PHE A 34 -15.30 -9.58 1.56
N GLU A 35 -14.94 -8.42 1.04
CA GLU A 35 -14.72 -7.22 1.86
C GLU A 35 -15.99 -6.85 2.63
N GLN A 36 -17.14 -6.80 1.96
CA GLN A 36 -18.42 -6.49 2.60
C GLN A 36 -18.78 -7.49 3.71
N LEU A 37 -18.51 -8.78 3.50
CA LEU A 37 -18.68 -9.81 4.52
C LEU A 37 -17.77 -9.55 5.73
N MET A 38 -16.48 -9.27 5.49
CA MET A 38 -15.52 -8.96 6.56
C MET A 38 -15.89 -7.70 7.34
N GLU A 39 -16.35 -6.66 6.64
CA GLU A 39 -16.85 -5.44 7.27
C GLU A 39 -18.05 -5.71 8.18
N THR A 40 -18.94 -6.63 7.77
CA THR A 40 -20.13 -7.01 8.56
C THR A 40 -19.73 -7.82 9.80
N VAL A 41 -18.82 -8.78 9.67
CA VAL A 41 -18.38 -9.64 10.78
C VAL A 41 -17.65 -8.84 11.86
N LEU A 42 -16.90 -7.81 11.46
CA LEU A 42 -16.08 -6.97 12.34
C LEU A 42 -16.66 -5.57 12.53
N VAL A 43 -17.95 -5.35 12.27
CA VAL A 43 -18.59 -4.02 12.23
C VAL A 43 -18.31 -3.13 13.45
N ASP A 44 -18.29 -3.71 14.65
CA ASP A 44 -18.06 -3.02 15.93
C ASP A 44 -16.57 -2.97 16.35
N LEU A 45 -15.71 -3.71 15.66
CA LEU A 45 -14.28 -3.84 15.95
C LEU A 45 -13.40 -3.05 14.98
N LYS A 46 -13.86 -2.92 13.73
CA LYS A 46 -13.21 -2.16 12.65
C LYS A 46 -13.00 -0.71 13.10
N TRP A 47 -11.86 -0.13 12.77
CA TRP A 47 -11.42 1.22 13.17
C TRP A 47 -11.16 1.44 14.66
N ARG A 48 -11.58 0.53 15.54
CA ARG A 48 -11.33 0.62 17.00
C ARG A 48 -10.17 -0.24 17.46
N ILE A 49 -10.16 -1.49 17.02
CA ILE A 49 -9.16 -2.48 17.45
C ILE A 49 -8.50 -3.21 16.27
N CYS A 50 -9.12 -3.19 15.09
CA CYS A 50 -8.58 -3.80 13.88
C CYS A 50 -8.85 -2.97 12.62
N LEU A 51 -7.97 -3.14 11.64
CA LEU A 51 -8.14 -2.68 10.26
C LEU A 51 -8.23 -3.90 9.37
N VAL A 52 -9.13 -3.84 8.39
CA VAL A 52 -9.33 -4.90 7.40
C VAL A 52 -9.15 -4.31 6.03
N TYR A 53 -8.51 -5.08 5.16
CA TYR A 53 -8.47 -4.80 3.73
C TYR A 53 -8.32 -6.12 2.97
N LEU A 54 -9.36 -6.48 2.24
CA LEU A 54 -9.50 -7.75 1.53
C LEU A 54 -9.27 -8.93 2.48
N ASP A 55 -8.24 -9.73 2.20
CA ASP A 55 -7.89 -10.91 2.98
C ASP A 55 -7.04 -10.60 4.22
N ASP A 56 -6.53 -9.36 4.34
CA ASP A 56 -5.59 -8.98 5.39
C ASP A 56 -6.30 -8.24 6.53
N CYS A 57 -6.09 -8.70 7.77
CA CYS A 57 -6.60 -8.07 8.98
C CYS A 57 -5.44 -7.75 9.93
N VAL A 58 -5.31 -6.48 10.33
CA VAL A 58 -4.32 -6.01 11.30
C VAL A 58 -5.01 -5.62 12.59
N ILE A 59 -4.56 -6.21 13.70
CA ILE A 59 -5.05 -5.91 15.04
C ILE A 59 -4.00 -5.04 15.72
N PHE A 60 -4.41 -3.91 16.30
CA PHE A 60 -3.49 -2.95 16.92
C PHE A 60 -3.92 -2.65 18.36
N SER A 61 -2.95 -2.31 19.20
CA SER A 61 -3.13 -1.96 20.62
C SER A 61 -1.93 -1.17 21.13
N GLU A 62 -2.08 -0.54 22.30
CA GLU A 62 -1.00 0.23 22.94
C GLU A 62 -0.06 -0.66 23.76
N ASP A 63 -0.62 -1.66 24.45
CA ASP A 63 0.10 -2.60 25.30
C ASP A 63 -0.22 -4.07 24.94
N PHE A 64 0.63 -4.98 25.41
CA PHE A 64 0.54 -6.41 25.13
C PHE A 64 -0.65 -7.11 25.83
N PRO A 65 -0.96 -6.85 27.12
CA PRO A 65 -2.18 -7.37 27.75
C PRO A 65 -3.47 -7.02 26.99
N THR A 66 -3.65 -5.75 26.63
CA THR A 66 -4.76 -5.28 25.81
C THR A 66 -4.73 -5.91 24.42
N HIS A 67 -3.54 -6.13 23.84
CA HIS A 67 -3.40 -6.82 22.55
C HIS A 67 -4.01 -8.21 22.60
N LEU A 68 -3.69 -9.00 23.63
CA LEU A 68 -4.16 -10.36 23.78
C LEU A 68 -5.69 -10.42 23.87
N PHE A 69 -6.28 -9.47 24.61
CA PHE A 69 -7.73 -9.33 24.69
C PHE A 69 -8.36 -9.03 23.32
N ARG A 70 -7.83 -8.04 22.58
CA ARG A 70 -8.31 -7.66 21.24
C ARG A 70 -8.17 -8.80 20.23
N VAL A 71 -7.05 -9.51 20.25
CA VAL A 71 -6.82 -10.70 19.42
C VAL A 71 -7.88 -11.75 19.70
N ARG A 72 -8.18 -12.03 20.97
CA ARG A 72 -9.23 -13.00 21.35
C ARG A 72 -10.61 -12.57 20.85
N GLN A 73 -10.96 -11.28 20.92
CA GLN A 73 -12.23 -10.77 20.39
C GLN A 73 -12.35 -11.00 18.88
N VAL A 74 -11.34 -10.61 18.11
CA VAL A 74 -11.35 -10.76 16.64
C VAL A 74 -11.40 -12.23 16.24
N LEU A 75 -10.58 -13.09 16.86
CA LEU A 75 -10.60 -14.54 16.61
C LEU A 75 -11.96 -15.18 16.95
N THR A 76 -12.63 -14.68 17.99
CA THR A 76 -13.97 -15.14 18.34
C THR A 76 -14.98 -14.80 17.23
N ARG A 77 -14.93 -13.59 16.68
CA ARG A 77 -15.78 -13.18 15.54
C ARG A 77 -15.50 -14.02 14.30
N PHE A 78 -14.24 -14.25 13.97
CA PHE A 78 -13.88 -15.13 12.84
C PHE A 78 -14.40 -16.55 13.03
N ARG A 79 -14.28 -17.11 14.23
CA ARG A 79 -14.82 -18.44 14.52
C ARG A 79 -16.35 -18.49 14.40
N GLN A 80 -17.06 -17.47 14.88
CA GLN A 80 -18.52 -17.37 14.78
C GLN A 80 -18.99 -17.24 13.33
N ALA A 81 -18.24 -16.53 12.49
CA ALA A 81 -18.51 -16.40 11.06
C ALA A 81 -18.05 -17.63 10.24
N GLY A 82 -17.43 -18.63 10.86
CA GLY A 82 -16.93 -19.83 10.17
C GLY A 82 -15.64 -19.61 9.37
N PHE A 83 -14.94 -18.50 9.57
CA PHE A 83 -13.67 -18.23 8.89
C PHE A 83 -12.54 -19.12 9.40
N LYS A 84 -11.66 -19.50 8.47
CA LYS A 84 -10.46 -20.28 8.75
C LYS A 84 -9.22 -19.46 8.42
N LEU A 85 -8.33 -19.31 9.39
CA LEU A 85 -7.08 -18.58 9.21
C LEU A 85 -5.97 -19.51 8.72
N LYS A 86 -5.21 -19.05 7.73
CA LYS A 86 -4.01 -19.74 7.28
C LYS A 86 -2.85 -19.40 8.21
N MET A 87 -2.63 -20.23 9.23
CA MET A 87 -1.60 -19.99 10.28
C MET A 87 -0.21 -19.62 9.75
N LYS A 88 0.23 -20.21 8.62
CA LYS A 88 1.52 -19.89 7.99
C LYS A 88 1.67 -18.42 7.54
N LYS A 89 0.55 -17.73 7.30
CA LYS A 89 0.51 -16.31 6.92
C LYS A 89 0.23 -15.38 8.10
N CYS A 90 -0.08 -15.92 9.28
CA CYS A 90 -0.40 -15.10 10.45
C CYS A 90 0.88 -14.70 11.19
N HIS A 91 0.99 -13.41 11.53
CA HIS A 91 2.09 -12.85 12.29
C HIS A 91 1.54 -12.27 13.60
N TRP A 92 2.02 -12.77 14.75
CA TRP A 92 1.46 -12.44 16.07
C TRP A 92 2.44 -11.64 16.91
N GLY A 93 1.92 -10.67 17.70
CA GLY A 93 2.68 -9.98 18.75
C GLY A 93 3.93 -9.23 18.27
N ARG A 94 3.90 -8.66 17.05
CA ARG A 94 5.02 -7.93 16.47
C ARG A 94 4.87 -6.44 16.70
N SER A 95 5.97 -5.77 17.05
CA SER A 95 6.02 -4.30 17.13
C SER A 95 5.95 -3.62 15.76
N GLN A 96 6.27 -4.35 14.69
CA GLN A 96 6.17 -3.90 13.31
C GLN A 96 5.58 -4.99 12.42
N VAL A 97 4.71 -4.60 11.49
CA VAL A 97 4.01 -5.54 10.60
C VAL A 97 3.99 -5.03 9.17
N ALA A 98 4.17 -5.93 8.20
CA ALA A 98 3.96 -5.61 6.80
C ALA A 98 2.46 -5.62 6.50
N PHE A 99 1.92 -4.52 5.99
CA PHE A 99 0.51 -4.37 5.65
C PHE A 99 0.37 -3.48 4.42
N LEU A 100 -0.41 -3.92 3.41
CA LEU A 100 -0.66 -3.20 2.15
C LEU A 100 0.61 -2.72 1.43
N GLY A 101 1.69 -3.50 1.55
CA GLY A 101 2.98 -3.16 0.93
C GLY A 101 3.74 -2.02 1.62
N HIS A 102 3.41 -1.75 2.89
CA HIS A 102 4.11 -0.83 3.80
C HIS A 102 4.50 -1.57 5.09
N ILE A 103 5.44 -1.03 5.84
CA ILE A 103 5.77 -1.49 7.19
C ILE A 103 5.15 -0.52 8.20
N VAL A 104 4.18 -1.03 8.96
CA VAL A 104 3.50 -0.29 10.03
C VAL A 104 4.34 -0.46 11.30
N THR A 105 4.79 0.64 11.89
CA THR A 105 5.57 0.67 13.14
C THR A 105 4.83 1.50 14.20
N PRO A 106 5.29 1.51 15.47
CA PRO A 106 4.65 2.32 16.51
C PRO A 106 4.79 3.83 16.28
N THR A 107 5.84 4.25 15.57
CA THR A 107 6.16 5.67 15.34
C THR A 107 5.64 6.19 14.00
N GLY A 108 5.26 5.30 13.08
CA GLY A 108 4.74 5.69 11.78
C GLY A 108 4.70 4.55 10.76
N ILE A 109 4.64 4.93 9.50
CA ILE A 109 4.59 4.04 8.36
C ILE A 109 5.88 4.20 7.57
N LEU A 110 6.54 3.07 7.29
CA LEU A 110 7.76 2.98 6.50
C LEU A 110 7.46 2.30 5.15
N PRO A 111 8.25 2.58 4.10
CA PRO A 111 8.16 1.83 2.86
C PRO A 111 8.61 0.38 3.07
N ASN A 112 8.01 -0.56 2.33
CA ASN A 112 8.47 -1.95 2.36
C ASN A 112 9.94 -2.02 1.85
N PRO A 113 10.88 -2.60 2.62
CA PRO A 113 12.28 -2.70 2.23
C PRO A 113 12.47 -3.44 0.91
N GLU A 114 11.59 -4.38 0.54
CA GLU A 114 11.66 -5.07 -0.76
C GLU A 114 11.38 -4.12 -1.93
N LYS A 115 10.39 -3.24 -1.78
CA LYS A 115 10.08 -2.21 -2.79
C LYS A 115 11.22 -1.20 -2.90
N VAL A 116 11.82 -0.82 -1.76
CA VAL A 116 12.98 0.08 -1.74
C VAL A 116 14.18 -0.58 -2.43
N LYS A 117 14.49 -1.84 -2.10
CA LYS A 117 15.56 -2.61 -2.75
C LYS A 117 15.35 -2.71 -4.27
N ALA A 118 14.12 -2.97 -4.71
CA ALA A 118 13.79 -3.03 -6.12
C ALA A 118 14.16 -1.72 -6.84
N VAL A 119 13.81 -0.57 -6.26
CA VAL A 119 14.17 0.74 -6.83
C VAL A 119 15.68 1.01 -6.78
N MET A 120 16.36 0.63 -5.69
CA MET A 120 17.80 0.83 -5.55
C MET A 120 18.60 0.03 -6.59
N ASN A 121 18.15 -1.17 -6.92
CA ASN A 121 18.81 -2.09 -7.85
C ASN A 121 18.61 -1.73 -9.33
N VAL A 122 17.70 -0.81 -9.67
CA VAL A 122 17.48 -0.39 -11.06
C VAL A 122 18.76 0.27 -11.60
N GLN A 123 19.26 -0.15 -12.76
CA GLN A 123 20.41 0.52 -13.40
C GLN A 123 19.98 1.84 -14.05
N SER A 124 20.93 2.70 -14.41
CA SER A 124 20.61 3.96 -15.09
C SER A 124 19.83 3.67 -16.39
N PRO A 125 18.63 4.26 -16.58
CA PRO A 125 17.78 4.03 -17.74
C PRO A 125 18.51 4.32 -19.06
N ARG A 126 18.38 3.43 -20.05
CA ARG A 126 18.98 3.63 -21.38
C ARG A 126 17.96 3.94 -22.46
N ASP A 127 16.69 3.69 -22.16
CA ASP A 127 15.58 3.92 -23.08
C ASP A 127 14.35 4.50 -22.37
N ILE A 128 13.34 4.86 -23.18
CA ILE A 128 12.07 5.40 -22.69
C ILE A 128 11.30 4.34 -21.86
N HIS A 129 11.48 3.06 -22.17
CA HIS A 129 10.80 1.96 -21.48
C HIS A 129 11.31 1.81 -20.03
N ASP A 130 12.62 1.89 -19.83
CA ASP A 130 13.30 1.88 -18.55
C ASP A 130 12.88 3.08 -17.71
N ILE A 131 12.76 4.28 -18.31
CA ILE A 131 12.26 5.47 -17.59
C ILE A 131 10.82 5.25 -17.14
N ARG A 132 9.94 4.75 -18.01
CA ARG A 132 8.54 4.46 -17.64
C ARG A 132 8.47 3.42 -16.52
N SER A 133 9.30 2.38 -16.61
CA SER A 133 9.38 1.32 -15.60
C SER A 133 9.89 1.88 -14.27
N PHE A 134 10.96 2.68 -14.29
CA PHE A 134 11.52 3.32 -13.09
C PHE A 134 10.52 4.27 -12.44
N LEU A 135 9.91 5.18 -13.21
CA LEU A 135 8.90 6.11 -12.70
C LEU A 135 7.66 5.39 -12.16
N GLY A 136 7.28 4.27 -12.78
CA GLY A 136 6.24 3.39 -12.29
C GLY A 136 6.60 2.78 -10.93
N LEU A 137 7.82 2.28 -10.76
CA LEU A 137 8.30 1.76 -9.48
C LEU A 137 8.37 2.83 -8.39
N THR A 138 8.95 4.00 -8.71
CA THR A 138 9.08 5.11 -7.75
C THR A 138 7.74 5.75 -7.41
N SER A 139 6.73 5.64 -8.27
CA SER A 139 5.38 6.14 -7.97
C SER A 139 4.76 5.52 -6.71
N ASN A 140 5.06 4.25 -6.42
CA ASN A 140 4.58 3.55 -5.22
C ASN A 140 5.19 4.10 -3.92
N VAL A 141 6.40 4.68 -4.01
CA VAL A 141 7.15 5.23 -2.87
C VAL A 141 7.17 6.76 -2.86
N ARG A 142 6.49 7.41 -3.81
CA ARG A 142 6.43 8.88 -3.95
C ARG A 142 6.04 9.60 -2.65
N ARG A 143 5.19 8.97 -1.83
CA ARG A 143 4.71 9.52 -0.55
C ARG A 143 5.83 9.73 0.47
N TYR A 144 6.93 9.01 0.33
CA TYR A 144 8.11 9.10 1.20
C TYR A 144 9.16 10.07 0.65
N ILE A 145 8.96 10.65 -0.53
CA ILE A 145 9.94 11.53 -1.17
C ILE A 145 9.37 12.96 -1.19
N PRO A 146 9.82 13.85 -0.29
CA PRO A 146 9.42 15.25 -0.32
C PRO A 146 9.84 15.89 -1.66
N GLY A 147 8.92 16.59 -2.33
CA GLY A 147 9.22 17.24 -3.60
C GLY A 147 9.40 16.28 -4.77
N TYR A 148 8.88 15.06 -4.70
CA TYR A 148 8.98 14.05 -5.76
C TYR A 148 8.72 14.60 -7.17
N ALA A 149 7.64 15.38 -7.35
CA ALA A 149 7.27 15.94 -8.64
C ALA A 149 8.35 16.86 -9.24
N LEU A 150 9.00 17.68 -8.40
CA LEU A 150 10.09 18.55 -8.83
C LEU A 150 11.32 17.74 -9.24
N ILE A 151 11.70 16.75 -8.42
CA ILE A 151 12.86 15.89 -8.67
C ILE A 151 12.64 15.03 -9.93
N SER A 152 11.42 14.51 -10.15
CA SER A 152 11.11 13.66 -11.29
C SER A 152 10.88 14.44 -12.60
N THR A 153 10.76 15.77 -12.56
CA THR A 153 10.49 16.61 -13.74
C THR A 153 11.45 16.36 -14.93
N PRO A 154 12.79 16.35 -14.76
CA PRO A 154 13.70 16.06 -15.88
C PRO A 154 13.47 14.67 -16.48
N LEU A 155 13.17 13.66 -15.66
CA LEU A 155 12.88 12.29 -16.13
C LEU A 155 11.53 12.20 -16.85
N GLU A 156 10.54 12.99 -16.42
CA GLU A 156 9.24 13.10 -17.06
C GLU A 156 9.33 13.70 -18.47
N ARG A 157 10.23 14.68 -18.67
CA ARG A 157 10.46 15.31 -19.99
C ARG A 157 10.99 14.32 -21.03
N LEU A 158 11.76 13.32 -20.60
CA LEU A 158 12.28 12.26 -21.49
C LEU A 158 11.18 11.33 -22.05
N LYS A 159 9.95 11.40 -21.54
CA LYS A 159 8.80 10.66 -22.08
C LYS A 159 8.06 11.40 -23.19
N ALA A 160 8.42 12.64 -23.51
CA ALA A 160 7.77 13.43 -24.56
C ALA A 160 7.93 12.74 -25.93
N LYS A 161 6.85 12.68 -26.71
CA LYS A 161 6.79 11.90 -27.97
C LYS A 161 7.71 12.44 -29.08
N ASP A 162 8.08 13.72 -29.01
CA ASP A 162 8.75 14.42 -30.11
C ASP A 162 10.20 14.84 -29.81
N ALA A 163 10.78 14.37 -28.69
CA ALA A 163 12.14 14.70 -28.30
C ALA A 163 13.08 13.48 -28.41
N PRO A 164 14.31 13.64 -28.92
CA PRO A 164 15.31 12.59 -28.85
C PRO A 164 15.61 12.24 -27.39
N PHE A 165 15.78 10.94 -27.09
CA PHE A 165 16.19 10.50 -25.78
C PHE A 165 17.63 10.98 -25.52
N LEU A 166 17.76 12.05 -24.73
CA LEU A 166 19.05 12.58 -24.33
C LEU A 166 19.16 12.50 -22.80
N TRP A 167 19.96 11.55 -22.32
CA TRP A 167 20.25 11.45 -20.89
C TRP A 167 21.21 12.58 -20.50
N THR A 168 20.66 13.67 -19.95
CA THR A 168 21.44 14.82 -19.49
C THR A 168 21.95 14.62 -18.07
N GLU A 169 22.92 15.45 -17.66
CA GLU A 169 23.42 15.46 -16.28
C GLU A 169 22.29 15.72 -15.25
N ASP A 170 21.34 16.60 -15.57
CA ASP A 170 20.14 16.85 -14.75
C ASP A 170 19.30 15.58 -14.54
N CYS A 171 19.23 14.70 -15.54
CA CYS A 171 18.50 13.43 -15.46
C CYS A 171 19.23 12.45 -14.53
N GLU A 172 20.56 12.37 -14.62
CA GLU A 172 21.36 11.55 -13.71
C GLU A 172 21.27 12.07 -12.27
N ILE A 173 21.35 13.38 -12.07
CA ILE A 173 21.20 14.01 -10.75
C ILE A 173 19.82 13.67 -10.16
N ALA A 174 18.75 13.84 -10.94
CA ALA A 174 17.39 13.50 -10.51
C ALA A 174 17.24 12.02 -10.16
N PHE A 175 17.78 11.12 -11.00
CA PHE A 175 17.76 9.68 -10.77
C PHE A 175 18.46 9.29 -9.46
N GLN A 176 19.67 9.82 -9.23
CA GLN A 176 20.41 9.58 -8.00
C GLN A 176 19.75 10.22 -6.78
N GLN A 177 19.16 11.41 -6.92
CA GLN A 177 18.42 12.07 -5.83
C GLN A 177 17.19 11.24 -5.40
N LEU A 178 16.43 10.70 -6.35
CA LEU A 178 15.30 9.82 -6.04
C LEU A 178 15.74 8.56 -5.27
N LYS A 179 16.84 7.93 -5.69
CA LYS A 179 17.42 6.80 -4.97
C LYS A 179 17.89 7.18 -3.57
N ARG A 180 18.65 8.28 -3.43
CA ARG A 180 19.13 8.77 -2.13
C ARG A 180 18.00 9.09 -1.16
N ALA A 181 16.90 9.68 -1.65
CA ALA A 181 15.72 9.95 -0.83
C ALA A 181 15.09 8.67 -0.24
N LEU A 182 15.27 7.52 -0.89
CA LEU A 182 14.78 6.23 -0.43
C LEU A 182 15.76 5.48 0.49
N VAL A 183 17.04 5.88 0.55
CA VAL A 183 18.03 5.30 1.49
C VAL A 183 17.72 5.69 2.93
N LYS A 184 17.26 6.92 3.15
CA LYS A 184 16.80 7.42 4.45
C LYS A 184 15.36 7.92 4.32
N PRO A 185 14.38 7.01 4.14
CA PRO A 185 13.02 7.43 3.91
C PRO A 185 12.50 8.12 5.18
N PRO A 186 11.94 9.33 5.08
CA PRO A 186 11.21 9.92 6.20
C PRO A 186 10.07 8.97 6.56
N SER A 187 9.97 8.62 7.84
CA SER A 187 8.79 7.91 8.35
C SER A 187 7.57 8.83 8.24
N LEU A 188 6.50 8.30 7.67
CA LEU A 188 5.20 8.99 7.71
C LEU A 188 4.63 8.79 9.11
N VAL A 189 4.57 9.85 9.90
CA VAL A 189 4.08 9.79 11.29
C VAL A 189 2.55 9.75 11.30
N TYR A 190 1.95 9.03 12.25
CA TYR A 190 0.49 9.00 12.41
C TYR A 190 -0.06 10.40 12.71
N PRO A 191 -1.25 10.75 12.18
CA PRO A 191 -1.87 12.04 12.45
C PRO A 191 -2.29 12.11 13.93
N ASP A 192 -1.82 13.13 14.64
CA ASP A 192 -2.26 13.44 16.00
C ASP A 192 -3.42 14.44 15.93
N MET A 193 -4.64 13.94 16.13
CA MET A 193 -5.86 14.74 16.05
C MET A 193 -5.95 15.84 17.12
N LYS A 194 -5.07 15.83 18.14
CA LYS A 194 -5.01 16.87 19.18
C LYS A 194 -4.17 18.08 18.77
N LYS A 195 -3.45 18.03 17.64
CA LYS A 195 -2.56 19.11 17.17
C LYS A 195 -3.10 19.77 15.91
N ARG A 196 -2.76 21.06 15.71
CA ARG A 196 -3.09 21.77 14.47
C ARG A 196 -2.24 21.25 13.32
N PHE A 197 -2.90 20.83 12.25
CA PHE A 197 -2.27 20.49 10.98
C PHE A 197 -1.86 21.76 10.24
N LYS A 198 -0.68 21.76 9.62
CA LYS A 198 -0.19 22.87 8.78
C LYS A 198 0.01 22.34 7.38
N LEU A 199 -0.93 22.64 6.49
CA LEU A 199 -0.85 22.25 5.09
C LEU A 199 0.06 23.23 4.35
N TYR A 200 1.20 22.74 3.86
CA TYR A 200 2.05 23.50 2.95
C TYR A 200 1.73 23.05 1.53
N VAL A 201 1.13 23.94 0.76
CA VAL A 201 0.89 23.73 -0.67
C VAL A 201 1.89 24.60 -1.41
N ASP A 202 2.66 23.98 -2.30
CA ASP A 202 3.57 24.67 -3.19
C ASP A 202 3.21 24.34 -4.64
N SER A 203 3.11 25.38 -5.47
CA SER A 203 2.74 25.27 -6.87
C SER A 203 3.68 26.14 -7.69
N SER A 204 4.31 25.54 -8.70
CA SER A 204 5.12 26.27 -9.69
C SER A 204 4.50 26.11 -11.08
N ARG A 205 4.87 26.99 -12.03
CA ARG A 205 4.43 26.89 -13.44
C ARG A 205 4.77 25.54 -14.10
N TYR A 206 5.72 24.78 -13.55
CA TYR A 206 6.22 23.54 -14.13
C TYR A 206 5.78 22.27 -13.36
N ALA A 207 5.31 22.42 -12.11
CA ALA A 207 4.85 21.31 -11.29
C ALA A 207 3.91 21.79 -10.17
N VAL A 208 2.78 21.10 -9.99
CA VAL A 208 1.96 21.20 -8.78
C VAL A 208 2.54 20.20 -7.77
N GLY A 209 3.05 20.70 -6.65
CA GLY A 209 3.53 19.86 -5.56
C GLY A 209 2.35 19.22 -4.81
N PRO A 210 2.45 17.97 -4.35
CA PRO A 210 1.49 17.45 -3.39
C PRO A 210 1.54 18.31 -2.12
N ALA A 211 0.38 18.57 -1.54
CA ALA A 211 0.30 19.24 -0.25
C ALA A 211 1.07 18.40 0.78
N SER A 212 1.89 19.06 1.59
CA SER A 212 2.71 18.42 2.63
C SER A 212 2.30 19.01 3.97
N CYS A 213 1.69 18.23 4.86
CA CYS A 213 1.48 18.68 6.23
C CYS A 213 2.74 18.48 7.06
N LYS A 214 3.56 19.52 7.25
CA LYS A 214 4.73 19.44 8.14
C LYS A 214 4.37 19.86 9.56
N ARG A 215 4.79 19.06 10.55
CA ARG A 215 4.85 19.48 11.96
C ARG A 215 6.05 20.39 12.16
N SER A 216 5.97 21.36 13.07
CA SER A 216 7.17 22.06 13.55
C SER A 216 8.07 21.06 14.30
N LYS A 217 9.22 20.76 13.68
CA LYS A 217 10.22 19.70 13.91
C LYS A 217 9.95 18.37 13.18
N VAL A 218 10.54 18.29 11.99
CA VAL A 218 11.00 17.13 11.20
C VAL A 218 10.02 15.96 11.12
N GLY A 219 9.00 16.09 10.27
CA GLY A 219 8.15 14.97 9.87
C GLY A 219 7.08 15.43 8.89
N THR A 220 7.01 14.76 7.74
CA THR A 220 5.97 14.93 6.73
C THR A 220 4.77 14.10 7.15
N ALA A 221 3.64 14.76 7.41
CA ALA A 221 2.31 14.17 7.55
C ALA A 221 1.44 14.64 6.37
N TRP A 222 0.28 13.99 6.21
CA TRP A 222 -0.72 14.07 5.15
C TRP A 222 -0.85 15.36 4.33
#